data_AF-A0AA39LWS3-F1
#
_entry.id   AF-A0AA39LWS3-F1
#
_cell.length_a   1.000
_cell.length_b   1.000
_cell.length_c   1.000
_cell.angle_alpha   90.00
_cell.angle_beta   90.00
_cell.angle_gamma   90.00
#
_symmetry.space_group_name_H-M   'P 1'
#
loop_
_entity.id
_entity.type
_entity.pdbx_description
1 polymer ?
#
loop_
_entity_poly.entity_id
_entity_poly.type
_entity_poly.pdbx_seq_one_letter_code
_entity_poly.pdbx_strand_id
1 'polypeptide(L)'
;MKLPLIVIALFFVSYIAAALPSDEEHKCGENERWWMCPGCESTCGPMQPCYGMCGSPRCQCDWGHARNKKTGKCVPYAECPEENHSA
;
A
#
# COMPACT_ATOMS: atom_id res chain seq x y z
N MET A 1 -6.25 49.00 -11.70
CA MET A 1 -4.92 48.35 -11.54
C MET A 1 -4.92 47.04 -10.76
N LYS A 2 -5.97 46.68 -9.99
CA LYS A 2 -6.02 45.43 -9.20
C LYS A 2 -6.39 44.19 -10.03
N LEU A 3 -7.22 44.37 -11.06
CA LEU A 3 -7.68 43.32 -11.97
C LEU A 3 -6.56 42.57 -12.71
N PRO A 4 -5.54 43.23 -13.31
CA PRO A 4 -4.44 42.51 -13.96
C PRO A 4 -3.56 41.74 -12.96
N LEU A 5 -3.40 42.25 -11.73
CA LEU A 5 -2.67 41.55 -10.66
C LEU A 5 -3.37 40.24 -10.24
N ILE A 6 -4.70 40.25 -10.12
CA ILE A 6 -5.48 39.05 -9.79
C ILE A 6 -5.35 38.00 -10.89
N VAL A 7 -5.41 38.42 -12.16
CA VAL A 7 -5.30 37.51 -13.31
C VAL A 7 -3.91 36.87 -13.38
N ILE A 8 -2.83 37.64 -13.18
CA ILE A 8 -1.46 37.11 -13.16
C ILE A 8 -1.27 36.09 -12.02
N ALA A 9 -1.80 36.38 -10.83
CA ALA A 9 -1.73 35.48 -9.69
C ALA A 9 -2.44 34.14 -9.96
N LEU A 10 -3.62 34.17 -10.60
CA LEU A 10 -4.36 32.96 -10.96
C LEU A 10 -3.61 32.10 -12.00
N PHE A 11 -3.03 32.72 -13.01
CA PHE A 11 -2.21 32.02 -13.99
C PHE A 11 -0.98 31.39 -13.34
N PHE A 12 -0.27 32.12 -12.48
CA PHE A 12 0.84 31.57 -11.72
C PHE A 12 0.42 30.38 -10.85
N VAL A 13 -0.68 30.47 -10.09
CA VAL A 13 -1.17 29.37 -9.26
C VAL A 13 -1.51 28.13 -10.09
N SER A 14 -2.18 28.30 -11.24
CA SER A 14 -2.49 27.17 -12.14
C SER A 14 -1.23 26.51 -12.71
N TYR A 15 -0.22 27.31 -13.07
CA TYR A 15 1.04 26.81 -13.60
C TYR A 15 1.82 26.04 -12.54
N ILE A 16 1.88 26.57 -11.31
CA ILE A 16 2.53 25.90 -10.19
C ILE A 16 1.82 24.60 -9.83
N ALA A 17 0.48 24.57 -9.77
CA ALA A 17 -0.28 23.35 -9.48
C ALA A 17 -0.03 22.24 -10.52
N ALA A 18 0.10 22.59 -11.80
CA ALA A 18 0.42 21.62 -12.86
C ALA A 18 1.88 21.14 -12.84
N ALA A 19 2.79 21.90 -12.22
CA ALA A 19 4.22 21.59 -12.14
C ALA A 19 4.61 20.79 -10.88
N LEU A 20 3.71 20.66 -9.90
CA LEU A 20 3.98 19.84 -8.72
C LEU A 20 3.88 18.36 -9.10
N PRO A 21 4.88 17.53 -8.76
CA PRO A 21 4.75 16.09 -8.88
C PRO A 21 3.62 15.64 -7.95
N SER A 22 2.59 15.00 -8.50
CA SER A 22 1.60 14.30 -7.69
C SER A 22 2.33 13.14 -7.03
N ASP A 23 2.47 13.20 -5.71
CA ASP A 23 2.82 12.02 -4.92
C ASP A 23 1.66 11.02 -5.12
N GLU A 24 1.88 10.03 -5.99
CA GLU A 24 1.00 8.87 -6.08
C GLU A 24 1.13 8.15 -4.73
N GLU A 25 0.35 8.61 -3.76
CA GLU A 25 0.14 7.91 -2.51
C GLU A 25 -0.50 6.58 -2.90
N HIS A 26 0.31 5.53 -2.94
CA HIS A 26 -0.12 4.21 -3.33
C HIS A 26 -1.14 3.73 -2.30
N LYS A 27 -2.43 3.86 -2.62
CA LYS A 27 -3.52 3.50 -1.71
C LYS A 27 -3.55 1.98 -1.54
N CYS A 28 -3.12 1.51 -0.38
CA CYS A 28 -3.21 0.11 0.01
C CYS A 28 -4.46 -0.19 0.83
N GLY A 29 -4.81 -1.47 0.91
CA GLY A 29 -5.91 -1.92 1.75
C GLY A 29 -5.64 -1.76 3.24
N GLU A 30 -6.65 -2.06 4.05
CA GLU A 30 -6.49 -2.14 5.49
C GLU A 30 -5.40 -3.16 5.87
N ASN A 31 -4.51 -2.76 6.79
CA ASN A 31 -3.36 -3.56 7.23
C ASN A 31 -2.37 -3.93 6.11
N GLU A 32 -2.35 -3.17 5.02
CA GLU A 32 -1.37 -3.28 3.96
C GLU A 32 -0.53 -1.99 3.89
N ARG A 33 0.71 -2.14 3.46
CA ARG A 33 1.63 -1.02 3.20
C ARG A 33 2.18 -1.16 1.79
N TRP A 34 2.45 -0.04 1.12
CA TRP A 34 3.17 -0.06 -0.14
C TRP A 34 4.65 -0.37 0.11
N TRP A 35 5.15 -1.41 -0.56
CA TRP A 35 6.55 -1.79 -0.49
C TRP A 35 7.20 -1.67 -1.86
N MET A 36 8.34 -0.98 -1.92
CA MET A 36 9.13 -0.88 -3.15
C MET A 36 9.86 -2.21 -3.48
N CYS A 37 10.22 -2.97 -2.45
CA CYS A 37 10.91 -4.26 -2.56
C CYS A 37 10.23 -5.24 -1.59
N PRO A 38 8.99 -5.67 -1.89
CA PRO A 38 8.23 -6.58 -1.03
C PRO A 38 8.88 -7.96 -1.02
N GLY A 39 8.94 -8.56 0.17
CA GLY A 39 9.43 -9.93 0.35
C GLY A 39 8.33 -10.97 0.13
N CYS A 40 8.49 -12.12 0.78
CA CYS A 40 7.41 -13.09 0.91
C CYS A 40 6.38 -12.56 1.91
N GLU A 41 5.10 -12.68 1.56
CA GLU A 41 4.01 -12.28 2.43
C GLU A 41 3.59 -13.46 3.30
N SER A 42 3.30 -13.19 4.57
CA SER A 42 2.69 -14.17 5.45
C SER A 42 1.25 -14.43 5.06
N THR A 43 0.84 -15.70 5.07
CA THR A 43 -0.55 -16.10 4.85
C THR A 43 -1.08 -16.80 6.09
N CYS A 44 -2.38 -16.71 6.36
CA CYS A 44 -3.00 -17.56 7.38
C CYS A 44 -2.76 -19.03 7.00
N GLY A 45 -2.06 -19.77 7.86
CA GLY A 45 -1.63 -21.14 7.61
C GLY A 45 -0.13 -21.37 7.83
N PRO A 46 0.42 -22.50 7.36
CA PRO A 46 1.82 -22.86 7.58
C PRO A 46 2.76 -21.87 6.89
N MET A 47 3.80 -21.47 7.62
CA MET A 47 4.85 -20.58 7.12
C MET A 47 5.53 -21.20 5.90
N GLN A 48 5.59 -20.42 4.82
CA GLN A 48 6.25 -20.85 3.58
C GLN A 48 7.73 -20.42 3.61
N PRO A 49 8.64 -21.23 3.04
CA PRO A 49 10.05 -20.84 2.93
C PRO A 49 10.18 -19.56 2.09
N CYS A 50 10.99 -18.61 2.59
CA CYS A 50 11.27 -17.35 1.91
C CYS A 50 12.76 -17.20 1.62
N TYR A 51 13.10 -17.03 0.34
CA TYR A 51 14.48 -17.01 -0.12
C TYR A 51 15.13 -15.60 -0.10
N GLY A 52 14.52 -14.63 0.59
CA GLY A 52 15.09 -13.29 0.78
C GLY A 52 15.20 -12.42 -0.49
N MET A 53 14.55 -12.82 -1.58
CA MET A 53 14.45 -12.02 -2.80
C MET A 53 13.21 -11.13 -2.74
N CYS A 54 13.30 -9.90 -3.25
CA CYS A 54 12.12 -9.06 -3.40
C CYS A 54 11.45 -9.19 -4.76
N GLY A 55 10.13 -9.06 -4.74
CA GLY A 55 9.30 -8.96 -5.94
C GLY A 55 9.20 -7.53 -6.45
N SER A 56 8.37 -7.33 -7.47
CA SER A 56 8.00 -6.01 -7.96
C SER A 56 7.26 -5.18 -6.88
N PRO A 57 7.37 -3.84 -6.91
CA PRO A 57 6.64 -2.96 -5.99
C PRO A 57 5.13 -3.29 -5.95
N ARG A 58 4.57 -3.45 -4.75
CA ARG A 58 3.14 -3.71 -4.52
C ARG A 58 2.74 -3.40 -3.09
N CYS A 59 1.43 -3.34 -2.83
CA CYS A 59 0.90 -3.47 -1.48
C CYS A 59 1.14 -4.89 -0.96
N GLN A 60 1.62 -4.99 0.27
CA GLN A 60 1.82 -6.25 0.99
C GLN A 60 1.41 -6.04 2.45
N CYS A 61 0.90 -7.10 3.10
CA CYS A 61 0.49 -7.06 4.50
C CYS A 61 1.59 -6.44 5.35
N ASP A 62 1.22 -5.49 6.21
CA ASP A 62 2.17 -4.86 7.12
C ASP A 62 2.61 -5.88 8.19
N TRP A 63 3.68 -5.56 8.89
CA TRP A 63 4.21 -6.39 9.96
C TRP A 63 3.12 -6.71 11.01
N GLY A 64 3.10 -7.95 11.51
CA GLY A 64 2.07 -8.42 12.45
C GLY A 64 0.76 -8.89 11.82
N HIS A 65 0.64 -8.82 10.49
CA HIS A 65 -0.55 -9.25 9.76
C HIS A 65 -0.23 -10.39 8.78
N ALA A 66 -1.27 -11.17 8.45
CA ALA A 66 -1.20 -12.24 7.48
C ALA A 66 -2.37 -12.16 6.49
N ARG A 67 -2.13 -12.55 5.24
CA ARG A 67 -3.18 -12.61 4.23
C ARG A 67 -4.09 -13.80 4.49
N ASN A 68 -5.35 -13.52 4.78
CA ASN A 68 -6.39 -14.53 4.82
C ASN A 68 -6.68 -15.02 3.40
N LYS A 69 -6.41 -16.30 3.11
CA LYS A 69 -6.56 -16.86 1.76
C LYS A 69 -8.01 -16.91 1.27
N LYS A 70 -8.99 -16.92 2.17
CA LYS A 70 -10.43 -16.97 1.83
C LYS A 70 -10.97 -15.60 1.45
N THR A 71 -10.57 -14.55 2.18
CA THR A 71 -11.09 -13.19 1.97
C THR A 71 -10.16 -12.32 1.12
N GLY A 72 -8.89 -12.69 1.01
CA GLY A 72 -7.85 -11.90 0.38
C GLY A 72 -7.35 -10.72 1.23
N LYS A 73 -7.90 -10.49 2.44
CA LYS A 73 -7.53 -9.35 3.30
C LYS A 73 -6.36 -9.66 4.22
N CYS A 74 -5.60 -8.65 4.60
CA CYS A 74 -4.61 -8.74 5.67
C CYS A 74 -5.29 -8.56 7.03
N VAL A 75 -5.15 -9.58 7.88
CA VAL A 75 -5.73 -9.60 9.24
C VAL A 75 -4.62 -9.81 10.27
N PRO A 76 -4.79 -9.37 11.52
CA PRO A 76 -3.86 -9.74 12.59
C PRO A 76 -3.71 -11.26 12.67
N TYR A 77 -2.50 -11.76 12.97
CA TYR A 77 -2.30 -13.22 13.08
C TYR A 77 -3.27 -13.90 14.05
N ALA A 78 -3.67 -13.21 15.12
CA ALA A 78 -4.64 -13.70 16.11
C ALA A 78 -6.06 -13.87 15.55
N GLU A 79 -6.37 -13.24 14.41
CA GLU A 79 -7.66 -13.33 13.71
C GLU A 79 -7.60 -14.28 12.52
N CYS A 80 -6.46 -14.94 12.29
CA CYS A 80 -6.43 -16.02 11.32
C CYS A 80 -7.43 -17.11 11.74
N PRO A 81 -8.25 -17.62 10.80
CA PRO A 81 -9.15 -18.72 11.11
C PRO A 81 -8.33 -19.90 11.63
N GLU A 82 -8.82 -20.57 12.67
CA GLU A 82 -8.27 -21.85 13.08
C GLU A 82 -8.47 -22.83 11.92
N GLU A 83 -7.43 -23.00 11.11
CA GLU A 83 -7.39 -24.04 10.10
C GLU A 83 -7.38 -25.36 10.89
N ASN A 84 -8.52 -26.06 10.94
CA ASN A 84 -8.60 -27.41 11.49
C ASN A 84 -7.36 -28.20 11.03
N HIS A 85 -6.46 -28.48 11.96
CA HIS A 85 -5.23 -29.21 11.76
C HIS A 85 -5.53 -30.60 11.20
N SER A 86 -5.65 -30.71 9.88
CA SER A 86 -5.56 -32.00 9.19
C SER A 86 -4.10 -32.14 8.82
N ALA A 87 -3.41 -32.89 9.68
CA ALA A 87 -2.03 -33.33 9.56
C ALA A 87 -1.73 -33.98 8.20
#